data_AF-E8U6I5-F1
#
_entry.id   AF-E8U6I5-F1
#
_cell.length_a   1.000
_cell.length_b   1.000
_cell.length_c   1.000
_cell.angle_alpha   90.00
_cell.angle_beta   90.00
_cell.angle_gamma   90.00
#
_symmetry.space_group_name_H-M   'P 1'
#
loop_
_entity.id
_entity.type
_entity.pdbx_description
1 polymer ?
#
loop_
_entity_poly.entity_id
_entity_poly.type
_entity_poly.pdbx_seq_one_letter_code
_entity_poly.pdbx_strand_id
1 'polypeptide(L)'
;MTTAGAVDLGGGYTLRPAPLEAYLAVYARHEQDVFQTWSYQWDASVPTLPVPTLTWLVEHEGDVVGWHYARAWDGRTVYMVNTGLLPAHRGRGVYTRMLPPLLDAFRAGGYTLVRSHHHATNNAILIPKLRAGFVIQGLEMDHHGLMAVLMYSFDDAYRAAMSVRAGHARPSGEAARRLGLHPTPQEDTP
;
A
#
# COMPACT_ATOMS: atom_id res chain seq x y z
N MET A 1 0.42 -9.30 20.49
CA MET A 1 0.86 -8.77 19.20
C MET A 1 2.17 -8.04 19.47
N THR A 2 3.30 -8.60 19.05
CA THR A 2 4.63 -8.07 19.36
C THR A 2 4.76 -6.68 18.77
N THR A 3 4.98 -5.65 19.59
CA THR A 3 5.29 -4.31 19.11
C THR A 3 6.61 -4.38 18.37
N ALA A 4 6.55 -4.38 17.04
CA ALA A 4 7.74 -4.24 16.21
C ALA A 4 8.51 -2.99 16.69
N GLY A 5 9.82 -3.13 16.90
CA GLY A 5 10.66 -2.00 17.29
C GLY A 5 10.70 -0.92 16.20
N ALA A 6 11.31 0.21 16.54
CA ALA A 6 11.68 1.21 15.54
C ALA A 6 12.64 0.58 14.50
N VAL A 7 12.41 0.87 13.22
CA VAL A 7 13.19 0.37 12.09
C VAL A 7 14.00 1.52 11.52
N ASP A 8 15.32 1.37 11.46
CA ASP A 8 16.19 2.32 10.76
C ASP A 8 15.90 2.25 9.26
N LEU A 9 15.51 3.39 8.69
CA LEU A 9 15.31 3.55 7.25
C LEU A 9 16.57 4.08 6.58
N GLY A 10 17.64 4.39 7.31
CA GLY A 10 18.86 5.00 6.80
C GLY A 10 18.71 6.49 6.50
N GLY A 11 19.86 7.19 6.50
CA GLY A 11 19.92 8.64 6.28
C GLY A 11 19.26 9.44 7.41
N GLY A 12 19.34 8.95 8.65
CA GLY A 12 18.74 9.60 9.83
C GLY A 12 17.24 9.38 10.00
N TYR A 13 16.60 8.61 9.11
CA TYR A 13 15.18 8.32 9.17
C TYR A 13 14.87 7.05 9.96
N THR A 14 13.83 7.08 10.77
CA THR A 14 13.35 5.92 11.51
C THR A 14 11.85 5.74 11.30
N LEU A 15 11.38 4.51 11.15
CA LEU A 15 9.97 4.15 11.12
C LEU A 15 9.60 3.45 12.42
N ARG A 16 8.64 3.96 13.17
CA ARG A 16 8.18 3.30 14.41
C ARG A 16 6.68 3.11 14.44
N PRO A 17 6.17 1.98 14.96
CA PRO A 17 4.75 1.87 15.28
C PRO A 17 4.33 2.98 16.26
N ALA A 18 3.09 3.42 16.14
CA ALA A 18 2.52 4.43 17.01
C ALA A 18 1.06 4.11 17.34
N PRO A 19 0.54 4.53 18.50
CA PRO A 19 -0.89 4.51 18.77
C PRO A 19 -1.67 5.33 17.74
N LEU A 20 -2.94 4.97 17.52
CA LEU A 20 -3.82 5.64 16.55
C LEU A 20 -3.94 7.13 16.88
N GLU A 21 -4.04 7.47 18.16
CA GLU A 21 -4.19 8.84 18.67
C GLU A 21 -2.97 9.70 18.31
N ALA A 22 -1.77 9.14 18.40
CA ALA A 22 -0.54 9.84 18.04
C ALA A 22 -0.48 10.11 16.52
N TYR A 23 -0.88 9.13 15.71
CA TYR A 23 -1.04 9.33 14.26
C TYR A 23 -2.08 10.41 13.95
N LEU A 24 -3.26 10.36 14.56
CA LEU A 24 -4.34 11.33 14.32
C LEU A 24 -3.91 12.75 14.69
N ALA A 25 -3.16 12.92 15.78
CA ALA A 25 -2.63 14.22 16.18
C ALA A 25 -1.62 14.78 15.17
N VAL A 26 -0.76 13.94 14.59
CA VAL A 26 0.18 14.35 13.54
C VAL A 26 -0.56 14.66 12.24
N TYR A 27 -1.48 13.78 11.84
CA TYR A 27 -2.31 13.93 10.65
C TYR A 27 -3.08 15.26 10.68
N ALA A 28 -3.82 15.54 11.76
CA ALA A 28 -4.62 16.75 11.88
C ALA A 28 -3.80 18.05 11.79
N ARG A 29 -2.53 18.02 12.20
CA ARG A 29 -1.64 19.19 12.09
C ARG A 29 -1.06 19.39 10.69
N HIS A 30 -0.80 18.31 9.96
CA HIS A 30 0.01 18.35 8.73
C HIS A 30 -0.70 17.84 7.49
N GLU A 31 -1.98 17.47 7.57
CA GLU A 31 -2.76 16.99 6.43
C GLU A 31 -2.66 17.96 5.26
N GLN A 32 -2.88 19.25 5.51
CA GLN A 32 -2.83 20.30 4.48
C GLN A 32 -1.41 20.52 3.96
N ASP A 33 -0.37 20.38 4.80
CA ASP A 33 1.02 20.48 4.34
C ASP A 33 1.39 19.32 3.39
N VAL A 34 0.73 18.16 3.59
CA VAL A 34 1.07 16.94 2.87
C VAL A 34 0.22 16.71 1.64
N PHE A 35 -1.10 16.83 1.74
CA PHE A 35 -2.05 16.52 0.70
C PHE A 35 -2.63 17.79 0.08
N GLN A 36 -2.11 18.14 -1.09
CA GLN A 36 -2.57 19.25 -1.93
C GLN A 36 -3.45 18.72 -3.08
N THR A 37 -4.26 17.70 -2.78
CA THR A 37 -5.14 17.00 -3.73
C THR A 37 -6.57 17.50 -3.60
N TRP A 38 -7.32 17.47 -4.69
CA TRP A 38 -8.74 17.77 -4.64
C TRP A 38 -9.56 16.51 -4.35
N SER A 39 -10.62 16.66 -3.57
CA SER A 39 -11.64 15.64 -3.35
C SER A 39 -12.98 16.33 -3.11
N TYR A 40 -14.07 15.68 -3.52
CA TYR A 40 -15.41 16.18 -3.25
C TYR A 40 -15.61 16.31 -1.74
N GLN A 41 -16.01 17.51 -1.32
CA GLN A 41 -16.23 17.84 0.09
C GLN A 41 -17.67 17.52 0.44
N TRP A 42 -17.87 16.56 1.34
CA TRP A 42 -19.18 16.22 1.87
C TRP A 42 -19.50 17.11 3.07
N ASP A 43 -20.75 17.56 3.18
CA ASP A 43 -21.20 18.38 4.32
C ASP A 43 -21.34 17.58 5.63
N ALA A 44 -21.55 16.26 5.51
CA ALA A 44 -21.77 15.36 6.64
C ALA A 44 -20.51 14.55 6.97
N SER A 45 -20.22 14.42 8.27
CA SER A 45 -19.17 13.51 8.74
C SER A 45 -19.56 12.06 8.48
N VAL A 46 -18.61 11.25 8.01
CA VAL A 46 -18.80 9.81 7.82
C VAL A 46 -18.57 9.08 9.16
N PRO A 47 -19.43 8.12 9.55
CA PRO A 47 -19.20 7.31 10.75
C PRO A 47 -17.88 6.54 10.66
N THR A 48 -17.12 6.50 11.76
CA THR A 48 -15.95 5.63 11.86
C THR A 48 -16.39 4.21 12.17
N LEU A 49 -15.96 3.24 11.36
CA LEU A 49 -16.23 1.82 11.60
C LEU A 49 -15.10 1.21 12.47
N PRO A 50 -15.44 0.35 13.44
CA PRO A 50 -14.44 -0.29 14.32
C PRO A 50 -13.73 -1.42 13.57
N VAL A 51 -12.68 -1.07 12.82
CA VAL A 51 -11.81 -2.03 12.12
C VAL A 51 -10.39 -1.97 12.69
N PRO A 52 -9.64 -3.08 12.72
CA PRO A 52 -8.24 -3.06 13.12
C PRO A 52 -7.44 -2.05 12.30
N THR A 53 -6.67 -1.21 12.98
CA THR A 53 -5.80 -0.19 12.39
C THR A 53 -4.34 -0.51 12.66
N LEU A 54 -3.47 -0.08 11.75
CA LEU A 54 -2.02 -0.14 11.91
C LEU A 54 -1.43 1.22 11.53
N THR A 55 -0.67 1.80 12.45
CA THR A 55 -0.16 3.17 12.35
C THR A 55 1.32 3.24 12.68
N TRP A 56 2.04 4.02 11.89
CA TRP A 56 3.46 4.32 12.10
C TRP A 56 3.73 5.81 11.95
N LEU A 57 4.76 6.27 12.66
CA LEU A 57 5.34 7.60 12.48
C LEU A 57 6.74 7.47 11.88
N VAL A 58 7.09 8.43 11.03
CA VAL A 58 8.41 8.57 10.44
C VAL A 58 9.11 9.70 11.17
N GLU A 59 10.29 9.42 11.71
CA GLU A 59 11.11 10.39 12.44
C GLU A 59 12.40 10.68 11.67
N HIS A 60 12.89 11.91 11.80
CA HIS A 60 14.19 12.33 11.30
C HIS A 60 14.80 13.32 12.31
N GLU A 61 15.99 13.02 12.83
CA GLU A 61 16.70 13.87 13.81
C GLU A 61 15.88 14.21 15.07
N GLY A 62 14.97 13.32 15.47
CA GLY A 62 14.12 13.49 16.66
C GLY A 62 12.76 14.12 16.39
N ASP A 63 12.52 14.64 15.19
CA ASP A 63 11.25 15.22 14.78
C ASP A 63 10.38 14.22 14.01
N VAL A 64 9.07 14.27 14.21
CA VAL A 64 8.11 13.51 13.40
C VAL A 64 7.88 14.22 12.07
N VAL A 65 8.32 13.59 10.98
CA VAL A 65 8.32 14.17 9.63
C VAL A 65 7.38 13.47 8.66
N GLY A 66 6.64 12.48 9.14
CA GLY A 66 5.68 11.74 8.33
C GLY A 66 4.96 10.63 9.09
N TRP A 67 4.14 9.89 8.36
CA TRP A 67 3.31 8.84 8.91
C TRP A 67 2.94 7.79 7.87
N HIS A 68 2.47 6.65 8.35
CA HIS A 68 1.76 5.66 7.58
C HIS A 68 0.51 5.20 8.32
N TYR A 69 -0.62 5.09 7.62
CA TYR A 69 -1.86 4.54 8.16
C TYR A 69 -2.43 3.47 7.23
N ALA A 70 -2.76 2.33 7.83
CA ALA A 70 -3.45 1.22 7.21
C ALA A 70 -4.56 0.68 8.11
N ARG A 71 -5.52 -0.02 7.52
CA ARG A 71 -6.60 -0.70 8.24
C ARG A 71 -6.95 -2.03 7.60
N ALA A 72 -7.53 -2.95 8.37
CA ALA A 72 -8.14 -4.14 7.79
C ALA A 72 -9.24 -3.73 6.80
N TRP A 73 -9.24 -4.36 5.63
CA TRP A 73 -10.30 -4.26 4.63
C TRP A 73 -11.22 -5.46 4.72
N ASP A 74 -10.64 -6.64 4.81
CA ASP A 74 -11.29 -7.93 5.06
C ASP A 74 -10.32 -8.85 5.82
N GLY A 75 -10.70 -10.12 6.05
CA GLY A 75 -9.87 -11.09 6.78
C GLY A 75 -8.56 -11.51 6.11
N ARG A 76 -8.29 -11.07 4.87
CA ARG A 76 -7.08 -11.36 4.08
C ARG A 76 -6.34 -10.11 3.65
N THR A 77 -7.05 -8.99 3.55
CA THR A 77 -6.58 -7.77 2.91
C THR A 77 -6.40 -6.65 3.93
N VAL A 78 -5.21 -6.07 3.97
CA VAL A 78 -4.98 -4.78 4.61
C VAL A 78 -5.06 -3.68 3.55
N TYR A 79 -5.71 -2.56 3.87
CA TYR A 79 -5.80 -1.39 3.02
C TYR A 79 -4.86 -0.29 3.54
N MET A 80 -3.84 0.05 2.75
CA MET A 80 -2.98 1.22 3.01
C MET A 80 -3.79 2.47 2.66
N VAL A 81 -4.24 3.17 3.70
CA VAL A 81 -5.15 4.32 3.57
C VAL A 81 -4.38 5.53 3.07
N ASN A 82 -3.32 5.92 3.80
CA ASN A 82 -2.51 7.07 3.42
C ASN A 82 -1.08 6.92 3.95
N THR A 83 -0.17 7.67 3.33
CA THR A 83 1.22 7.81 3.77
C THR A 83 1.63 9.24 3.47
N GLY A 84 2.12 9.93 4.49
CA GLY A 84 2.51 11.33 4.39
C GLY A 84 3.98 11.52 4.73
N LEU A 85 4.66 12.35 3.95
CA LEU A 85 5.96 12.93 4.30
C LEU A 85 5.85 14.43 4.12
N LEU A 86 6.32 15.19 5.11
CA LEU A 86 6.46 16.64 5.01
C LEU A 86 7.28 17.01 3.77
N PRO A 87 6.97 18.12 3.08
CA PRO A 87 7.59 18.47 1.80
C PRO A 87 9.13 18.39 1.77
N ALA A 88 9.79 18.84 2.83
CA ALA A 88 11.25 18.85 2.95
C ALA A 88 11.89 17.45 2.92
N HIS A 89 11.13 16.39 3.22
CA HIS A 89 11.61 15.01 3.33
C HIS A 89 11.21 14.14 2.11
N ARG A 90 10.56 14.73 1.10
CA ARG A 90 10.18 14.05 -0.15
C ARG A 90 11.36 13.91 -1.10
N GLY A 91 11.24 13.00 -2.07
CA GLY A 91 12.28 12.78 -3.09
C GLY A 91 13.57 12.12 -2.56
N ARG A 92 13.65 11.81 -1.27
CA ARG A 92 14.83 11.23 -0.61
C ARG A 92 14.79 9.70 -0.51
N GLY A 93 13.88 9.05 -1.22
CA GLY A 93 13.69 7.59 -1.19
C GLY A 93 13.10 7.01 0.10
N VAL A 94 12.69 7.86 1.05
CA VAL A 94 12.15 7.44 2.37
C VAL A 94 10.97 6.48 2.20
N TYR A 95 10.00 6.82 1.35
CA TYR A 95 8.84 5.97 1.07
C TYR A 95 9.23 4.58 0.55
N THR A 96 10.19 4.51 -0.39
CA THR A 96 10.69 3.24 -0.92
C THR A 96 11.32 2.38 0.17
N ARG A 97 12.01 2.99 1.14
CA ARG A 97 12.62 2.28 2.28
C ARG A 97 11.61 1.90 3.36
N MET A 98 10.50 2.63 3.49
CA MET A 98 9.38 2.28 4.39
C MET A 98 8.59 1.07 3.89
N LEU A 99 8.48 0.84 2.58
CA LEU A 99 7.62 -0.20 2.04
C LEU A 99 7.95 -1.61 2.56
N PRO A 100 9.21 -2.10 2.51
CA PRO A 100 9.55 -3.43 3.01
C PRO A 100 9.14 -3.68 4.48
N PRO A 101 9.53 -2.86 5.47
CA PRO A 101 9.14 -3.12 6.86
C PRO A 101 7.62 -3.02 7.09
N LEU A 102 6.91 -2.17 6.33
CA LEU A 102 5.45 -2.13 6.38
C LEU A 102 4.83 -3.44 5.85
N LEU A 103 5.31 -3.92 4.70
CA LEU A 103 4.85 -5.19 4.12
C LEU A 103 5.16 -6.37 5.03
N ASP A 104 6.33 -6.41 5.66
CA ASP A 104 6.69 -7.45 6.64
C ASP A 104 5.77 -7.43 7.85
N ALA A 105 5.42 -6.24 8.37
CA ALA A 105 4.47 -6.10 9.46
C ALA A 105 3.07 -6.58 9.06
N PHE A 106 2.61 -6.29 7.83
CA PHE A 106 1.32 -6.77 7.34
C PHE A 106 1.31 -8.30 7.19
N ARG A 107 2.39 -8.87 6.65
CA ARG A 107 2.54 -10.33 6.53
C ARG A 107 2.53 -11.01 7.90
N ALA A 108 3.26 -10.44 8.86
CA ALA A 108 3.30 -10.93 10.24
C ALA A 108 1.93 -10.82 10.94
N GLY A 109 1.10 -9.85 10.53
CA GLY A 109 -0.29 -9.71 10.96
C GLY A 109 -1.26 -10.72 10.33
N GLY A 110 -0.79 -11.60 9.44
CA GLY A 110 -1.59 -12.64 8.78
C GLY A 110 -2.30 -12.20 7.51
N TYR A 111 -2.08 -10.96 7.03
CA TYR A 111 -2.64 -10.51 5.77
C TYR A 111 -1.91 -11.17 4.59
N THR A 112 -2.67 -11.56 3.57
CA THR A 112 -2.13 -12.16 2.33
C THR A 112 -2.16 -11.18 1.16
N LEU A 113 -2.92 -10.09 1.29
CA LEU A 113 -3.08 -9.04 0.30
C LEU A 113 -2.92 -7.66 0.93
N VAL A 114 -2.36 -6.72 0.16
CA VAL A 114 -2.29 -5.29 0.50
C VAL A 114 -2.93 -4.50 -0.62
N ARG A 115 -3.97 -3.73 -0.32
CA ARG A 115 -4.68 -2.86 -1.25
C ARG A 115 -4.33 -1.40 -1.00
N SER A 116 -4.27 -0.59 -2.06
CA SER A 116 -4.11 0.87 -1.96
C SER A 116 -4.71 1.58 -3.17
N HIS A 117 -5.19 2.81 -2.97
CA HIS A 117 -5.62 3.70 -4.05
C HIS A 117 -4.72 4.90 -4.18
N HIS A 118 -4.44 5.29 -5.43
CA HIS A 118 -3.72 6.51 -5.73
C HIS A 118 -4.36 7.20 -6.93
N HIS A 119 -4.37 8.53 -6.97
CA HIS A 119 -4.72 9.23 -8.20
C HIS A 119 -3.91 8.66 -9.34
N ALA A 120 -4.55 8.38 -10.48
CA ALA A 120 -3.93 7.69 -11.61
C ALA A 120 -2.71 8.45 -12.19
N THR A 121 -2.56 9.73 -11.87
CA THR A 121 -1.45 10.60 -12.27
C THR A 121 -0.36 10.79 -11.20
N ASN A 122 -0.49 10.18 -10.02
CA ASN A 122 0.47 10.31 -8.92
C ASN A 122 1.68 9.38 -9.11
N ASN A 123 2.51 9.68 -10.10
CA ASN A 123 3.70 8.89 -10.46
C ASN A 123 4.70 8.76 -9.30
N ALA A 124 4.76 9.76 -8.41
CA ALA A 124 5.65 9.76 -7.24
C ALA A 124 5.36 8.61 -6.27
N ILE A 125 4.13 8.08 -6.25
CA ILE A 125 3.74 6.92 -5.44
C ILE A 125 3.54 5.67 -6.28
N LEU A 126 2.97 5.80 -7.48
CA LEU A 126 2.73 4.66 -8.38
C LEU A 126 4.04 3.95 -8.73
N ILE A 127 5.07 4.68 -9.15
CA ILE A 127 6.33 4.07 -9.59
C ILE A 127 7.02 3.28 -8.46
N PRO A 128 7.22 3.84 -7.24
CA PRO A 128 7.78 3.07 -6.14
C PRO A 128 6.99 1.81 -5.79
N LYS A 129 5.66 1.87 -5.78
CA LYS A 129 4.82 0.70 -5.48
C LYS A 129 4.92 -0.38 -6.56
N LEU A 130 4.89 0.01 -7.83
CA LEU A 130 5.05 -0.92 -8.95
C LEU A 130 6.43 -1.60 -8.88
N ARG A 131 7.49 -0.84 -8.60
CA ARG A 131 8.85 -1.39 -8.37
C ARG A 131 8.91 -2.34 -7.18
N ALA A 132 8.13 -2.08 -6.13
CA ALA A 132 8.03 -2.96 -4.96
C ALA A 132 7.16 -4.21 -5.22
N GLY A 133 6.56 -4.37 -6.40
CA GLY A 133 5.79 -5.56 -6.79
C GLY A 133 4.28 -5.44 -6.62
N PHE A 134 3.76 -4.25 -6.30
CA PHE A 134 2.32 -3.99 -6.47
C PHE A 134 1.97 -4.04 -7.95
N VAL A 135 0.74 -4.46 -8.26
CA VAL A 135 0.18 -4.47 -9.61
C VAL A 135 -1.11 -3.67 -9.64
N ILE A 136 -1.39 -2.99 -10.75
CA ILE A 136 -2.68 -2.34 -10.97
C ILE A 136 -3.69 -3.45 -11.28
N GLN A 137 -4.78 -3.51 -10.49
CA GLN A 137 -5.86 -4.49 -10.68
C GLN A 137 -7.22 -3.82 -10.90
N GLY A 138 -7.26 -2.49 -11.04
CA GLY A 138 -8.47 -1.77 -11.33
C GLY A 138 -8.23 -0.28 -11.52
N LEU A 139 -9.23 0.36 -12.12
CA LEU A 139 -9.40 1.81 -12.15
C LEU A 139 -10.77 2.09 -11.54
N GLU A 140 -10.82 2.97 -10.55
CA GLU A 140 -12.05 3.36 -9.87
C GLU A 140 -12.22 4.87 -10.02
N MET A 141 -13.41 5.33 -10.38
CA MET A 141 -13.77 6.74 -10.33
C MET A 141 -14.61 6.97 -9.07
N ASP A 142 -14.14 7.82 -8.17
CA ASP A 142 -14.84 8.14 -6.93
C ASP A 142 -14.75 9.64 -6.59
N HIS A 143 -15.07 9.99 -5.35
CA HIS A 143 -15.01 11.36 -4.82
C HIS A 143 -13.59 11.95 -4.77
N HIS A 144 -12.54 11.16 -4.94
CA HIS A 144 -11.15 11.60 -5.13
C HIS A 144 -10.78 11.71 -6.63
N GLY A 145 -11.68 11.37 -7.55
CA GLY A 145 -11.44 11.37 -9.00
C GLY A 145 -11.02 9.99 -9.53
N LEU A 146 -10.17 9.96 -10.57
CA LEU A 146 -9.71 8.69 -11.16
C LEU A 146 -8.57 8.10 -10.32
N MET A 147 -8.85 6.95 -9.71
CA MET A 147 -7.95 6.22 -8.83
C MET A 147 -7.46 4.93 -9.50
N ALA A 148 -6.15 4.70 -9.43
CA ALA A 148 -5.56 3.39 -9.71
C ALA A 148 -5.65 2.52 -8.46
N VAL A 149 -6.24 1.33 -8.60
CA VAL A 149 -6.34 0.32 -7.55
C VAL A 149 -5.11 -0.59 -7.64
N LEU A 150 -4.24 -0.50 -6.65
CA LEU A 150 -3.02 -1.30 -6.57
C LEU A 150 -3.18 -2.41 -5.54
N MET A 151 -2.72 -3.60 -5.90
CA MET A 151 -2.70 -4.79 -5.06
C MET A 151 -1.28 -5.35 -4.99
N TYR A 152 -0.82 -5.65 -3.80
CA TYR A 152 0.36 -6.49 -3.56
C TYR A 152 -0.11 -7.80 -2.93
N SER A 153 0.47 -8.92 -3.38
CA SER A 153 0.21 -10.22 -2.81
C SER A 153 1.50 -10.82 -2.27
N PHE A 154 1.42 -11.40 -1.08
CA PHE A 154 2.50 -12.21 -0.52
C PHE A 154 2.57 -13.62 -1.15
N ASP A 155 1.66 -13.92 -2.09
CA ASP A 155 1.60 -15.16 -2.84
C ASP A 155 1.88 -14.90 -4.32
N ASP A 156 3.04 -15.36 -4.80
CA ASP A 156 3.47 -15.19 -6.18
C ASP A 156 2.51 -15.83 -7.19
N ALA A 157 1.83 -16.92 -6.82
CA ALA A 157 0.86 -17.55 -7.70
C ALA A 157 -0.40 -16.70 -7.87
N TYR A 158 -0.83 -15.99 -6.83
CA TYR A 158 -1.93 -15.03 -6.95
C TYR A 158 -1.52 -13.86 -7.86
N ARG A 159 -0.32 -13.31 -7.66
CA ARG A 159 0.20 -12.22 -8.51
C ARG A 159 0.28 -12.64 -9.98
N ALA A 160 0.84 -13.81 -10.27
CA ALA A 160 0.91 -14.35 -11.63
C ALA A 160 -0.48 -14.62 -12.23
N ALA A 161 -1.42 -15.14 -11.43
CA ALA A 161 -2.80 -15.34 -11.87
C ALA A 161 -3.49 -14.03 -12.27
N MET A 162 -3.18 -12.91 -11.59
CA MET A 162 -3.72 -11.60 -11.96
C MET A 162 -3.09 -11.07 -13.25
N SER A 163 -1.79 -11.31 -13.51
CA SER A 163 -1.19 -11.01 -14.81
C SER A 163 -1.84 -11.78 -15.97
N VAL A 164 -2.24 -13.04 -15.73
CA VAL A 164 -3.00 -13.84 -16.70
C VAL A 164 -4.39 -13.25 -16.94
N ARG A 165 -5.13 -12.94 -15.86
CA ARG A 165 -6.49 -12.36 -15.97
C ARG A 165 -6.51 -10.98 -16.63
N ALA A 166 -5.44 -10.21 -16.47
CA ALA A 166 -5.25 -8.92 -17.14
C ALA A 166 -4.84 -9.06 -18.61
N GLY A 167 -4.60 -10.29 -19.11
CA GLY A 167 -4.15 -10.54 -20.48
C GLY A 167 -2.67 -10.22 -20.75
N HIS A 168 -1.88 -9.94 -19.71
CA HIS A 168 -0.46 -9.61 -19.84
C HIS A 168 0.43 -10.85 -20.02
N ALA A 169 0.00 -12.01 -19.50
CA ALA A 169 0.77 -13.25 -19.54
C ALA A 169 -0.10 -14.44 -19.94
N ARG A 170 0.52 -15.47 -20.54
CA ARG A 170 -0.14 -16.77 -20.73
C ARG A 170 -0.18 -17.55 -19.41
N PRO A 171 -1.23 -18.37 -19.19
CA PRO A 171 -1.28 -19.24 -18.02
C PRO A 171 -0.11 -20.22 -18.01
N SER A 172 0.58 -20.35 -16.86
CA SER A 172 1.62 -21.37 -16.65
C SER A 172 1.77 -21.73 -15.17
N GLY A 173 2.38 -22.89 -14.90
CA GLY A 173 2.76 -23.34 -13.56
C GLY A 173 1.63 -23.34 -12.52
N GLU A 174 1.97 -22.92 -11.30
CA GLU A 174 1.04 -22.87 -10.17
C GLU A 174 -0.14 -21.90 -10.40
N ALA A 175 0.09 -20.80 -11.14
CA ALA A 175 -0.96 -19.86 -11.48
C ALA A 175 -2.02 -20.50 -12.40
N ALA A 176 -1.60 -21.23 -13.44
CA ALA A 176 -2.51 -21.98 -14.30
C ALA A 176 -3.33 -23.01 -13.51
N ARG A 177 -2.65 -23.81 -12.66
CA ARG A 177 -3.29 -24.81 -11.79
C ARG A 177 -4.39 -24.18 -10.93
N ARG A 178 -4.10 -23.07 -10.25
CA ARG A 178 -5.07 -22.37 -9.40
C ARG A 178 -6.19 -21.67 -10.17
N LEU A 179 -5.95 -21.32 -11.43
CA LEU A 179 -6.98 -20.82 -12.35
C LEU A 179 -7.85 -21.93 -12.93
N GLY A 180 -7.57 -23.22 -12.63
CA GLY A 180 -8.26 -24.35 -13.24
C GLY A 180 -7.90 -24.55 -14.72
N LEU A 181 -6.79 -23.96 -15.16
CA LEU A 181 -6.28 -24.09 -16.51
C LEU A 181 -5.24 -25.21 -16.53
N HIS A 182 -5.55 -26.29 -17.22
CA HIS A 182 -4.55 -27.31 -17.52
C HIS A 182 -3.59 -26.74 -18.56
N PRO A 183 -2.26 -26.86 -18.38
CA PRO A 183 -1.34 -26.58 -19.46
C PRO A 183 -1.74 -27.46 -20.64
N THR A 184 -2.14 -26.87 -21.77
CA THR A 184 -2.18 -27.61 -23.02
C THR A 184 -0.76 -28.15 -23.24
N PRO A 185 -0.57 -29.44 -23.59
CA PRO A 185 0.72 -29.91 -24.05
C PRO A 185 1.21 -28.92 -25.10
N GLN A 186 2.41 -28.39 -24.92
CA GLN A 186 3.03 -27.53 -25.90
C GLN A 186 3.08 -28.35 -27.20
N GLU A 187 2.31 -27.96 -28.21
CA GLU A 187 2.49 -28.53 -29.54
C GLU A 187 3.90 -28.13 -29.96
N ASP A 188 4.81 -29.10 -29.94
CA ASP A 188 6.10 -29.00 -30.58
C ASP A 188 5.84 -28.73 -32.06
N THR A 189 5.76 -27.46 -32.43
CA THR A 189 5.78 -27.09 -33.84
C THR A 189 7.23 -27.24 -34.32
N PRO A 190 7.49 -28.04 -35.37
CA PRO A 190 8.81 -28.34 -35.89
C PRO A 190 9.56 -27.11 -36.44
#